data_AF-A0A444K0T0-F1
#
_entry.id   AF-A0A444K0T0-F1
#
_cell.length_a   1.000
_cell.length_b   1.000
_cell.length_c   1.000
_cell.angle_alpha   90.00
_cell.angle_beta   90.00
_cell.angle_gamma   90.00
#
_symmetry.space_group_name_H-M   'P 1'
#
loop_
_entity.id
_entity.type
_entity.pdbx_description
1 polymer ?
#
loop_
_entity_poly.entity_id
_entity_poly.type
_entity_poly.pdbx_seq_one_letter_code
_entity_poly.pdbx_strand_id
1 'polypeptide(L)'
;AGAFSLDVRESIDGPVFDPVLMGPTARTNPLDDTPDIHDDGLDEDVGEKAPLIKASDHRAFIKSFSADGLQTRPAYAIARNTYVVMDLDTRAALDVVKRLQRSSATTRRAFIRNPRSFLVEALPDLSEAAGRIFVETAQYSERVKGLGLWEKPNLSWLARKSTGWLPEGFILRVGEKTLELDEAGLNELAQEADRASEAAKADVAFRDVVYSLDDVKIALDGVRQQFDEDAQPFERPEDAPPERDRNVLLIDDHIEDAASKERQRRRMELPQLFPSDLVRTTPKRHQQEGFKWLVMGWAFGFPGLLLADDMGLGKTMQALSFLAWFRANRASVTKGLGDISGPILIVAPTALLRNWQKEAETHLVADALGDCLEAFGPGLRRIKAPAGSGVSLDDALDIEAIREADWILTTYETLANYHRVFGRVRFSIVLFDEMQKIKAPDTINTHAAKTLNADFVIGLTGTPIENRIEDLWCIMDRVSPGFLGGLKAFSKAHCGEDPEALKTLKDKL
;
A
#
# COMPACT_ATOMS: atom_id res chain seq x y z
N ALA A 1 13.69 28.45 13.25
CA ALA A 1 12.42 27.72 13.32
C ALA A 1 11.40 28.61 13.99
N GLY A 2 10.22 28.73 13.38
CA GLY A 2 9.11 29.55 13.92
C GLY A 2 7.78 28.80 14.02
N ALA A 3 7.80 27.50 13.71
CA ALA A 3 6.70 26.56 13.82
C ALA A 3 7.27 25.15 13.99
N PHE A 4 6.42 24.19 14.39
CA PHE A 4 6.79 22.77 14.46
C PHE A 4 5.60 21.85 14.18
N SER A 5 5.87 20.64 13.72
CA SER A 5 4.93 19.52 13.72
C SER A 5 5.41 18.41 14.66
N LEU A 6 4.61 17.34 14.82
CA LEU A 6 4.95 16.21 15.68
C LEU A 6 5.18 14.96 14.83
N ASP A 7 6.33 14.31 15.07
CA ASP A 7 6.60 12.96 14.60
C ASP A 7 6.14 11.92 15.63
N VAL A 8 4.98 11.33 15.42
CA VAL A 8 4.32 10.41 16.34
C VAL A 8 4.68 8.96 16.01
N ARG A 9 4.99 8.20 17.06
CA ARG A 9 5.32 6.77 17.04
C ARG A 9 4.60 6.08 18.18
N GLU A 10 3.93 4.96 17.95
CA GLU A 10 3.46 4.15 19.07
C GLU A 10 4.61 3.30 19.62
N SER A 11 4.75 3.27 20.94
CA SER A 11 5.63 2.38 21.69
C SER A 11 4.79 1.48 22.60
N ILE A 12 5.41 0.45 23.18
CA ILE A 12 4.79 -0.45 24.16
C ILE A 12 4.20 0.35 25.34
N ASP A 13 4.89 1.42 25.76
CA ASP A 13 4.46 2.30 26.86
C ASP A 13 3.52 3.43 26.41
N GLY A 14 2.88 3.30 25.24
CA GLY A 14 2.02 4.31 24.63
C GLY A 14 2.76 5.25 23.68
N PRO A 15 2.06 6.25 23.11
CA PRO A 15 2.61 7.02 22.00
C PRO A 15 3.72 7.96 22.44
N VAL A 16 4.79 7.96 21.66
CA VAL A 16 5.95 8.86 21.75
C VAL A 16 5.85 9.82 20.58
N PHE A 17 6.23 11.08 20.80
CA PHE A 17 6.21 12.09 19.74
C PHE A 17 7.44 12.98 19.86
N ASP A 18 8.08 13.29 18.75
CA ASP A 18 9.25 14.16 18.67
C ASP A 18 8.96 15.38 17.79
N PRO A 19 9.44 16.60 18.13
CA PRO A 19 9.14 17.78 17.34
C PRO A 19 9.93 17.82 16.02
N VAL A 20 9.25 18.15 14.92
CA VAL A 20 9.86 18.43 13.62
C VAL A 20 9.81 19.94 13.39
N LEU A 21 10.98 20.58 13.32
CA LEU A 21 11.09 22.02 13.21
C LEU A 21 10.74 22.50 11.79
N MET A 22 9.90 23.51 11.71
CA MET A 22 9.45 24.11 10.46
C MET A 22 9.97 25.55 10.31
N GLY A 23 9.98 26.04 9.07
CA GLY A 23 10.31 27.43 8.74
C GLY A 23 9.33 28.41 9.38
N PRO A 24 9.70 29.70 9.54
CA PRO A 24 8.78 30.73 10.06
C PRO A 24 7.55 30.95 9.18
N THR A 25 7.68 30.69 7.87
CA THR A 25 6.63 30.74 6.85
C THR A 25 5.56 29.66 7.02
N ALA A 26 5.86 28.58 7.75
CA ALA A 26 4.96 27.44 7.94
C ALA A 26 3.87 27.67 9.00
N ARG A 27 3.80 28.85 9.64
CA ARG A 27 2.77 29.16 10.64
C ARG A 27 1.38 29.09 10.00
N THR A 28 0.47 28.32 10.58
CA THR A 28 -0.87 28.09 9.99
C THR A 28 -1.80 29.28 10.22
N ASN A 29 -2.68 29.57 9.25
CA ASN A 29 -3.70 30.61 9.38
C ASN A 29 -4.93 30.04 10.11
N PRO A 30 -5.58 30.76 11.05
CA PRO A 30 -6.63 30.20 11.91
C PRO A 30 -7.97 29.90 11.21
N LEU A 31 -8.09 30.10 9.90
CA LEU A 31 -9.30 29.81 9.11
C LEU A 31 -9.31 28.41 8.46
N ASP A 32 -8.21 27.65 8.54
CA ASP A 32 -8.05 26.32 7.91
C ASP A 32 -8.88 25.20 8.60
N ASP A 33 -9.65 25.52 9.66
CA ASP A 33 -10.43 24.56 10.46
C ASP A 33 -11.95 24.57 10.14
N THR A 34 -12.41 25.32 9.14
CA THR A 34 -13.75 25.08 8.55
C THR A 34 -13.66 24.03 7.46
N PRO A 35 -14.58 23.05 7.37
CA PRO A 35 -14.67 22.24 6.17
C PRO A 35 -14.91 23.21 5.00
N ASP A 36 -13.97 23.30 4.06
CA ASP A 36 -14.04 24.21 2.91
C ASP A 36 -15.41 24.15 2.23
N ILE A 37 -16.27 25.08 2.60
CA ILE A 37 -17.48 25.40 1.87
C ILE A 37 -17.02 26.45 0.88
N HIS A 38 -16.94 26.03 -0.39
CA HIS A 38 -16.88 26.85 -1.60
C HIS A 38 -16.68 28.35 -1.37
N ASP A 39 -15.46 28.83 -1.55
CA ASP A 39 -15.25 30.20 -2.02
C ASP A 39 -14.33 30.16 -3.24
N ASP A 40 -14.86 30.62 -4.38
CA ASP A 40 -14.16 30.72 -5.66
C ASP A 40 -13.25 31.97 -5.64
N GLY A 41 -12.35 32.01 -4.65
CA GLY A 41 -11.35 33.06 -4.44
C GLY A 41 -9.95 32.51 -4.65
N LEU A 42 -9.18 33.16 -5.51
CA LEU A 42 -7.75 32.92 -5.68
C LEU A 42 -7.02 33.28 -4.37
N ASP A 43 -6.88 32.33 -3.45
CA ASP A 43 -6.03 32.51 -2.28
C ASP A 43 -4.57 32.17 -2.62
N GLU A 44 -3.81 33.23 -2.83
CA GLU A 44 -2.35 33.26 -2.74
C GLU A 44 -1.89 33.03 -1.27
N ASP A 45 -0.73 32.39 -1.09
CA ASP A 45 0.01 32.13 0.17
C ASP A 45 -0.31 30.86 1.01
N VAL A 46 -0.24 29.68 0.38
CA VAL A 46 0.07 28.42 1.10
C VAL A 46 1.56 28.08 0.95
N GLY A 47 2.42 28.86 1.61
CA GLY A 47 3.87 28.70 1.59
C GLY A 47 4.41 27.63 2.56
N GLU A 48 5.15 26.66 2.04
CA GLU A 48 6.20 25.86 2.74
C GLU A 48 5.82 25.15 4.06
N LYS A 49 4.99 24.09 4.00
CA LYS A 49 4.84 23.11 5.12
C LYS A 49 5.97 22.06 5.14
N ALA A 50 7.19 22.43 4.77
CA ALA A 50 8.35 21.52 4.71
C ALA A 50 9.24 21.66 5.97
N PRO A 51 9.87 20.56 6.44
CA PRO A 51 10.86 20.62 7.52
C PRO A 51 11.99 21.60 7.21
N LEU A 52 12.35 22.43 8.20
CA LEU A 52 13.41 23.44 8.07
C LEU A 52 14.81 22.80 7.95
N ILE A 53 14.97 21.62 8.53
CA ILE A 53 16.24 20.90 8.58
C ILE A 53 16.15 19.58 7.86
N LYS A 54 17.27 19.20 7.24
CA LYS A 54 17.44 17.88 6.62
C LYS A 54 17.28 16.78 7.66
N ALA A 55 16.93 15.59 7.22
CA ALA A 55 16.59 14.50 8.12
C ALA A 55 17.79 13.95 8.90
N SER A 56 18.98 13.91 8.28
CA SER A 56 20.24 13.53 8.92
C SER A 56 20.59 14.46 10.10
N ASP A 57 20.32 15.74 9.91
CA ASP A 57 20.50 16.84 10.85
C ASP A 57 19.41 16.85 11.93
N HIS A 58 18.19 16.44 11.61
CA HIS A 58 17.08 16.32 12.57
C HIS A 58 17.38 15.36 13.72
N ARG A 59 18.04 14.22 13.47
CA ARG A 59 18.44 13.28 14.55
C ARG A 59 19.40 13.92 15.55
N ALA A 60 20.35 14.73 15.09
CA ALA A 60 21.29 15.43 15.96
C ALA A 60 20.58 16.47 16.83
N PHE A 61 19.58 17.16 16.25
CA PHE A 61 18.69 18.03 17.00
C PHE A 61 17.90 17.27 18.07
N ILE A 62 17.18 16.19 17.72
CA ILE A 62 16.38 15.41 18.69
C ILE A 62 17.23 14.87 19.82
N LYS A 63 18.43 14.34 19.52
CA LYS A 63 19.36 13.86 20.55
C LYS A 63 19.72 14.97 21.55
N SER A 64 19.99 16.18 21.06
CA SER A 64 20.33 17.34 21.90
C SER A 64 19.11 17.88 22.66
N PHE A 65 17.94 17.91 21.99
CA PHE A 65 16.67 18.36 22.53
C PHE A 65 16.21 17.47 23.70
N SER A 66 16.30 16.15 23.55
CA SER A 66 15.90 15.17 24.56
C SER A 66 16.89 15.06 25.73
N ALA A 67 18.17 15.38 25.50
CA ALA A 67 19.19 15.42 26.56
C ALA A 67 19.05 16.65 27.49
N ASP A 68 18.37 17.69 27.03
CA ASP A 68 18.15 18.89 27.82
C ASP A 68 17.09 18.70 28.93
N GLY A 69 17.10 19.63 29.89
CA GLY A 69 16.03 19.77 30.86
C GLY A 69 14.68 20.12 30.21
N LEU A 70 13.70 20.47 31.04
CA LEU A 70 12.35 20.84 30.56
C LEU A 70 12.31 22.16 29.77
N GLN A 71 13.38 22.95 29.80
CA GLN A 71 13.52 24.18 29.03
C GLN A 71 14.28 23.95 27.72
N THR A 72 13.82 24.61 26.67
CA THR A 72 14.34 24.54 25.31
C THR A 72 15.35 25.67 25.10
N ARG A 73 16.56 25.31 24.63
CA ARG A 73 17.65 26.28 24.40
C ARG A 73 17.26 27.28 23.30
N PRO A 74 17.84 28.48 23.25
CA PRO A 74 17.60 29.42 22.15
C PRO A 74 18.13 28.92 20.80
N ALA A 75 19.20 28.13 20.81
CA ALA A 75 19.82 27.58 19.61
C ALA A 75 20.41 26.19 19.85
N TYR A 76 20.39 25.37 18.80
CA TYR A 76 21.02 24.05 18.75
C TYR A 76 22.04 23.99 17.61
N ALA A 77 23.23 23.46 17.90
CA ALA A 77 24.21 23.12 16.88
C ALA A 77 23.81 21.79 16.24
N ILE A 78 23.69 21.75 14.91
CA ILE A 78 23.21 20.56 14.20
C ILE A 78 24.31 19.92 13.36
N ALA A 79 25.10 20.73 12.67
CA ALA A 79 26.29 20.30 11.94
C ALA A 79 27.44 21.29 12.18
N ARG A 80 28.64 20.99 11.62
CA ARG A 80 29.78 21.92 11.71
C ARG A 80 29.39 23.27 11.11
N ASN A 81 29.48 24.32 11.93
CA ASN A 81 29.10 25.69 11.59
C ASN A 81 27.62 25.90 11.21
N THR A 82 26.74 24.95 11.52
CA THR A 82 25.30 25.07 11.24
C THR A 82 24.50 25.03 12.53
N TYR A 83 23.70 26.07 12.76
CA TYR A 83 22.87 26.22 13.95
C TYR A 83 21.42 26.45 13.56
N VAL A 84 20.49 25.88 14.34
CA VAL A 84 19.08 26.29 14.28
C VAL A 84 18.76 27.14 15.48
N VAL A 85 18.25 28.32 15.18
CA VAL A 85 17.74 29.28 16.16
C VAL A 85 16.22 29.18 16.18
N MET A 86 15.63 29.19 17.37
CA MET A 86 14.18 29.18 17.54
C MET A 86 13.71 30.53 18.06
N ASP A 87 12.53 30.93 17.62
CA ASP A 87 11.86 32.11 18.16
C ASP A 87 11.40 31.88 19.62
N LEU A 88 10.90 32.94 20.27
CA LEU A 88 10.48 32.87 21.66
C LEU A 88 9.26 31.95 21.84
N ASP A 89 8.28 32.08 20.95
CA ASP A 89 7.00 31.40 21.07
C ASP A 89 7.13 29.89 20.82
N THR A 90 7.90 29.48 19.80
CA THR A 90 8.19 28.07 19.50
C THR A 90 8.92 27.41 20.67
N ARG A 91 9.81 28.13 21.36
CA ARG A 91 10.49 27.60 22.56
C ARG A 91 9.51 27.31 23.68
N ALA A 92 8.60 28.24 23.96
CA ALA A 92 7.57 28.05 24.99
C ALA A 92 6.67 26.83 24.65
N ALA A 93 6.30 26.67 23.38
CA ALA A 93 5.53 25.52 22.93
C ALA A 93 6.31 24.19 23.04
N LEU A 94 7.59 24.18 22.67
CA LEU A 94 8.45 23.00 22.81
C LEU A 94 8.69 22.61 24.28
N ASP A 95 8.68 23.55 25.21
CA ASP A 95 8.74 23.27 26.66
C ASP A 95 7.47 22.55 27.15
N VAL A 96 6.31 22.83 26.56
CA VAL A 96 5.08 22.04 26.79
C VAL A 96 5.26 20.63 26.26
N VAL A 97 5.76 20.48 25.02
CA VAL A 97 6.02 19.17 24.39
C VAL A 97 6.94 18.31 25.26
N LYS A 98 8.05 18.86 25.78
CA LYS A 98 8.97 18.13 26.69
C LYS A 98 8.31 17.65 27.97
N ARG A 99 7.44 18.47 28.57
CA ARG A 99 6.67 18.07 29.76
C ARG A 99 5.72 16.92 29.45
N LEU A 100 5.04 17.00 28.31
CA LEU A 100 4.10 15.96 27.87
C LEU A 100 4.80 14.65 27.49
N GLN A 101 5.99 14.69 26.89
CA GLN A 101 6.79 13.50 26.61
C GLN A 101 7.11 12.69 27.88
N ARG A 102 7.22 13.34 29.04
CA ARG A 102 7.49 12.71 30.35
C ARG A 102 6.22 12.34 31.14
N SER A 103 5.03 12.54 30.55
CA SER A 103 3.74 12.29 31.19
C SER A 103 3.21 10.87 30.94
N SER A 104 2.10 10.52 31.61
CA SER A 104 1.45 9.23 31.47
C SER A 104 1.03 8.95 30.01
N ALA A 105 0.92 7.67 29.63
CA ALA A 105 0.47 7.27 28.29
C ALA A 105 -0.92 7.84 27.93
N THR A 106 -1.82 7.95 28.91
CA THR A 106 -3.17 8.51 28.73
C THR A 106 -3.10 9.99 28.37
N THR A 107 -2.27 10.76 29.07
CA THR A 107 -2.04 12.19 28.79
C THR A 107 -1.41 12.40 27.42
N ARG A 108 -0.41 11.58 27.07
CA ARG A 108 0.23 11.61 25.74
C ARG A 108 -0.77 11.35 24.61
N ARG A 109 -1.69 10.39 24.77
CA ARG A 109 -2.77 10.11 23.80
C ARG A 109 -3.76 11.26 23.66
N ALA A 110 -4.17 11.88 24.77
CA ALA A 110 -5.07 13.02 24.73
C ALA A 110 -4.46 14.20 23.97
N PHE A 111 -3.16 14.46 24.19
CA PHE A 111 -2.43 15.50 23.48
C PHE A 111 -2.39 15.27 21.97
N ILE A 112 -2.03 14.07 21.52
CA ILE A 112 -1.93 13.76 20.08
C ILE A 112 -3.26 13.92 19.34
N ARG A 113 -4.39 13.63 20.02
CA ARG A 113 -5.73 13.78 19.41
C ARG A 113 -6.09 15.24 19.13
N ASN A 114 -5.59 16.17 19.93
CA ASN A 114 -5.85 17.59 19.72
C ASN A 114 -4.67 18.45 20.23
N PRO A 115 -3.56 18.50 19.48
CA PRO A 115 -2.34 19.16 19.95
C PRO A 115 -2.53 20.67 20.09
N ARG A 116 -3.29 21.30 19.17
CA ARG A 116 -3.55 22.75 19.18
C ARG A 116 -4.27 23.19 20.45
N SER A 117 -5.40 22.57 20.79
CA SER A 117 -6.15 22.96 21.97
C SER A 117 -5.33 22.79 23.25
N PHE A 118 -4.53 21.73 23.36
CA PHE A 118 -3.62 21.54 24.49
C PHE A 118 -2.54 22.61 24.58
N LEU A 119 -1.94 23.02 23.45
CA LEU A 119 -0.93 24.08 23.44
C LEU A 119 -1.53 25.45 23.80
N VAL A 120 -2.73 25.76 23.32
CA VAL A 120 -3.47 26.98 23.67
C VAL A 120 -3.82 27.02 25.16
N GLU A 121 -4.27 25.90 25.73
CA GLU A 121 -4.57 25.78 27.16
C GLU A 121 -3.30 25.91 28.03
N ALA A 122 -2.18 25.32 27.59
CA ALA A 122 -0.92 25.35 28.32
C ALA A 122 -0.17 26.70 28.23
N LEU A 123 -0.49 27.52 27.23
CA LEU A 123 0.13 28.83 26.96
C LEU A 123 -0.94 29.92 26.75
N PRO A 124 -1.69 30.30 27.80
CA PRO A 124 -2.79 31.26 27.68
C PRO A 124 -2.31 32.64 27.18
N ASP A 125 -1.10 33.05 27.58
CA ASP A 125 -0.48 34.34 27.17
C ASP A 125 -0.05 34.36 25.69
N LEU A 126 0.00 33.20 25.04
CA LEU A 126 0.37 33.04 23.62
C LEU A 126 -0.75 32.38 22.82
N SER A 127 -2.00 32.38 23.27
CA SER A 127 -3.10 31.61 22.68
C SER A 127 -3.24 31.77 21.15
N GLU A 128 -3.16 33.00 20.65
CA GLU A 128 -3.23 33.30 19.21
C GLU A 128 -1.99 32.81 18.42
N ALA A 129 -0.81 32.86 19.04
CA ALA A 129 0.44 32.38 18.44
C ALA A 129 0.56 30.84 18.54
N ALA A 130 0.18 30.25 19.67
CA ALA A 130 0.24 28.83 19.98
C ALA A 130 -0.59 27.99 19.00
N GLY A 131 -1.77 28.49 18.59
CA GLY A 131 -2.58 27.87 17.56
C GLY A 131 -1.90 27.84 16.18
N ARG A 132 -1.06 28.84 15.86
CA ARG A 132 -0.39 29.00 14.56
C ARG A 132 0.98 28.33 14.48
N ILE A 133 1.65 28.16 15.61
CA ILE A 133 2.99 27.56 15.72
C ILE A 133 2.95 26.05 15.43
N PHE A 134 1.84 25.38 15.75
CA PHE A 134 1.69 23.96 15.47
C PHE A 134 1.16 23.73 14.04
N VAL A 135 1.89 22.92 13.28
CA VAL A 135 1.54 22.52 11.90
C VAL A 135 1.10 21.06 11.92
N GLU A 136 -0.12 20.79 11.51
CA GLU A 136 -0.59 19.41 11.32
C GLU A 136 -0.01 18.83 10.02
N THR A 137 0.72 17.72 10.17
CA THR A 137 1.26 16.94 9.05
C THR A 137 0.67 15.54 9.10
N ALA A 138 -0.06 15.14 8.06
CA ALA A 138 -0.60 13.79 7.93
C ALA A 138 0.54 12.77 7.75
N GLN A 139 0.90 12.07 8.82
CA GLN A 139 1.98 11.09 8.80
C GLN A 139 1.53 9.75 8.20
N TYR A 140 0.28 9.41 8.41
CA TYR A 140 -0.36 8.19 7.93
C TYR A 140 -1.49 8.52 6.98
N SER A 141 -1.91 7.53 6.18
CA SER A 141 -3.14 7.63 5.37
C SER A 141 -4.35 7.86 6.28
N GLU A 142 -5.37 8.57 5.77
CA GLU A 142 -6.67 8.76 6.44
C GLU A 142 -7.33 7.44 6.86
N ARG A 143 -6.95 6.33 6.21
CA ARG A 143 -7.41 4.98 6.54
C ARG A 143 -6.87 4.44 7.86
N VAL A 144 -5.70 4.90 8.33
CA VAL A 144 -5.05 4.35 9.51
C VAL A 144 -5.75 4.84 10.78
N LYS A 145 -6.35 3.92 11.53
CA LYS A 145 -7.07 4.17 12.79
C LYS A 145 -6.14 4.15 14.02
N GLY A 146 -5.04 3.40 13.96
CA GLY A 146 -4.09 3.28 15.08
C GLY A 146 -3.14 2.09 14.94
N LEU A 147 -2.52 1.66 16.05
CA LEU A 147 -1.70 0.46 16.15
C LEU A 147 -2.39 -0.59 17.04
N GLY A 148 -2.35 -1.86 16.63
CA GLY A 148 -2.98 -2.96 17.34
C GLY A 148 -2.53 -4.33 16.80
N LEU A 149 -3.05 -5.42 17.36
CA LEU A 149 -2.74 -6.76 16.87
C LEU A 149 -3.45 -7.03 15.54
N TRP A 150 -2.77 -7.68 14.61
CA TRP A 150 -3.44 -8.13 13.40
C TRP A 150 -4.35 -9.30 13.72
N GLU A 151 -5.65 -9.11 13.46
CA GLU A 151 -6.63 -10.17 13.48
C GLU A 151 -7.12 -10.41 12.06
N LYS A 152 -7.15 -11.68 11.66
CA LYS A 152 -7.66 -12.06 10.36
C LYS A 152 -9.16 -11.72 10.27
N PRO A 153 -9.61 -10.93 9.28
CA PRO A 153 -11.03 -10.59 9.15
C PRO A 153 -11.92 -11.83 9.02
N ASN A 154 -13.04 -11.86 9.74
CA ASN A 154 -14.01 -12.94 9.63
C ASN A 154 -14.86 -12.79 8.35
N LEU A 155 -14.49 -13.54 7.32
CA LEU A 155 -15.15 -13.56 6.02
C LEU A 155 -15.95 -14.86 5.78
N SER A 156 -16.50 -15.46 6.84
CA SER A 156 -17.31 -16.70 6.75
C SER A 156 -18.49 -16.61 5.78
N TRP A 157 -19.05 -15.41 5.57
CA TRP A 157 -20.13 -15.15 4.62
C TRP A 157 -19.67 -15.03 3.17
N LEU A 158 -18.37 -14.84 2.93
CA LEU A 158 -17.80 -14.73 1.60
C LEU A 158 -17.53 -16.15 1.08
N ALA A 159 -18.52 -16.76 0.43
CA ALA A 159 -18.44 -18.12 -0.09
C ALA A 159 -17.16 -18.32 -0.90
N ARG A 160 -16.17 -19.02 -0.36
CA ARG A 160 -15.01 -19.45 -1.14
C ARG A 160 -15.53 -20.48 -2.11
N LYS A 161 -15.76 -20.11 -3.38
CA LYS A 161 -15.74 -21.10 -4.45
C LYS A 161 -14.39 -21.78 -4.28
N SER A 162 -14.36 -23.01 -3.78
CA SER A 162 -13.17 -23.82 -3.94
C SER A 162 -12.89 -23.75 -5.43
N THR A 163 -11.71 -23.29 -5.82
CA THR A 163 -11.17 -23.70 -7.11
C THR A 163 -11.27 -25.21 -7.09
N GLY A 164 -12.29 -25.76 -7.74
CA GLY A 164 -12.37 -27.20 -7.96
C GLY A 164 -11.05 -27.55 -8.61
N TRP A 165 -10.25 -28.35 -7.92
CA TRP A 165 -8.89 -28.65 -8.33
C TRP A 165 -8.86 -29.61 -9.53
N LEU A 166 -10.05 -30.02 -10.00
CA LEU A 166 -10.28 -30.73 -11.25
C LEU A 166 -10.79 -29.76 -12.32
N PRO A 167 -10.22 -29.77 -13.54
CA PRO A 167 -10.82 -29.12 -14.70
C PRO A 167 -12.28 -29.58 -14.88
N GLU A 168 -13.12 -28.76 -15.51
CA GLU A 168 -14.52 -29.12 -15.82
C GLU A 168 -14.65 -30.44 -16.63
N GLY A 169 -13.56 -30.90 -17.25
CA GLY A 169 -13.37 -32.26 -17.73
C GLY A 169 -11.89 -32.57 -18.01
N PHE A 170 -11.44 -33.80 -17.75
CA PHE A 170 -10.10 -34.29 -18.05
C PHE A 170 -10.16 -35.69 -18.67
N ILE A 171 -9.11 -36.06 -19.43
CA ILE A 171 -9.05 -37.35 -20.13
C ILE A 171 -8.32 -38.36 -19.27
N LEU A 172 -9.03 -39.37 -18.79
CA LEU A 172 -8.50 -40.53 -18.09
C LEU A 172 -8.30 -41.70 -19.05
N ARG A 173 -7.10 -42.28 -19.08
CA ARG A 173 -6.82 -43.48 -19.88
C ARG A 173 -6.97 -44.74 -19.02
N VAL A 174 -7.88 -45.62 -19.43
CA VAL A 174 -8.14 -46.92 -18.79
C VAL A 174 -7.80 -48.01 -19.81
N GLY A 175 -6.62 -48.63 -19.66
CA GLY A 175 -6.05 -49.57 -20.64
C GLY A 175 -5.82 -48.91 -22.00
N GLU A 176 -6.51 -49.40 -23.03
CA GLU A 176 -6.47 -48.84 -24.40
C GLU A 176 -7.54 -47.77 -24.68
N LYS A 177 -8.48 -47.54 -23.75
CA LYS A 177 -9.60 -46.62 -23.92
C LYS A 177 -9.36 -45.31 -23.17
N THR A 178 -9.90 -44.22 -23.70
CA THR A 178 -9.88 -42.89 -23.08
C THR A 178 -11.29 -42.47 -22.67
N LEU A 179 -11.41 -41.95 -21.46
CA LEU A 179 -12.64 -41.46 -20.84
C LEU A 179 -12.49 -39.97 -20.55
N GLU A 180 -13.46 -39.16 -20.95
CA GLU A 180 -13.53 -37.76 -20.55
C GLU A 180 -14.44 -37.65 -19.33
N LEU A 181 -13.89 -37.23 -18.19
CA LEU A 181 -14.53 -37.23 -16.88
C LEU A 181 -14.36 -35.89 -16.19
N ASP A 182 -15.37 -35.50 -15.43
CA ASP A 182 -15.34 -34.46 -14.42
C ASP A 182 -15.15 -35.08 -13.02
N GLU A 183 -15.12 -34.24 -11.98
CA GLU A 183 -14.99 -34.70 -10.58
C GLU A 183 -16.12 -35.66 -10.17
N ALA A 184 -17.35 -35.40 -10.63
CA ALA A 184 -18.49 -36.27 -10.37
C ALA A 184 -18.31 -37.64 -11.03
N GLY A 185 -17.92 -37.67 -12.31
CA GLY A 185 -17.68 -38.90 -13.07
C GLY A 185 -16.51 -39.72 -12.53
N LEU A 186 -15.46 -39.09 -12.00
CA LEU A 186 -14.35 -39.79 -11.34
C LEU A 186 -14.80 -40.50 -10.06
N ASN A 187 -15.61 -39.82 -9.23
CA ASN A 187 -16.16 -40.39 -8.01
C ASN A 187 -17.15 -41.54 -8.30
N GLU A 188 -17.98 -41.41 -9.33
CA GLU A 188 -18.86 -42.49 -9.78
C GLU A 188 -18.09 -43.72 -10.26
N LEU A 189 -17.02 -43.52 -11.05
CA LEU A 189 -16.15 -44.60 -11.53
C LEU A 189 -15.45 -45.31 -10.36
N ALA A 190 -14.95 -44.56 -9.38
CA ALA A 190 -14.34 -45.13 -8.17
C ALA A 190 -15.35 -45.98 -7.37
N GLN A 191 -16.58 -45.49 -7.17
CA GLN A 191 -17.63 -46.23 -6.47
C GLN A 191 -18.06 -47.50 -7.22
N GLU A 192 -18.10 -47.50 -8.55
CA GLU A 192 -18.41 -48.69 -9.33
C GLU A 192 -17.24 -49.70 -9.28
N ALA A 193 -15.99 -49.23 -9.27
CA ALA A 193 -14.82 -50.08 -9.09
C ALA A 193 -14.79 -50.75 -7.70
N ASP A 194 -15.12 -50.00 -6.65
CA ASP A 194 -15.23 -50.54 -5.28
C ASP A 194 -16.35 -51.59 -5.19
N ARG A 195 -17.53 -51.30 -5.75
CA ARG A 195 -18.66 -52.25 -5.81
C ARG A 195 -18.31 -53.52 -6.60
N ALA A 196 -17.61 -53.39 -7.72
CA ALA A 196 -17.15 -54.53 -8.51
C ALA A 196 -16.10 -55.36 -7.75
N SER A 197 -15.20 -54.70 -7.01
CA SER A 197 -14.19 -55.35 -6.16
C SER A 197 -14.83 -56.12 -4.99
N GLU A 198 -15.82 -55.54 -4.31
CA GLU A 198 -16.57 -56.20 -3.23
C GLU A 198 -17.38 -57.40 -3.75
N ALA A 199 -17.93 -57.29 -4.97
CA ALA A 199 -18.66 -58.36 -5.63
C ALA A 199 -17.75 -59.40 -6.34
N ALA A 200 -16.42 -59.29 -6.21
CA ALA A 200 -15.42 -60.14 -6.88
C ALA A 200 -15.61 -60.27 -8.40
N LYS A 201 -16.05 -59.20 -9.06
CA LYS A 201 -16.20 -59.13 -10.51
C LYS A 201 -14.89 -58.65 -11.16
N ALA A 202 -14.53 -59.27 -12.29
CA ALA A 202 -13.35 -58.89 -13.07
C ALA A 202 -13.56 -57.62 -13.90
N ASP A 203 -14.82 -57.22 -14.11
CA ASP A 203 -15.20 -56.14 -15.02
C ASP A 203 -16.07 -55.09 -14.34
N VAL A 204 -15.86 -53.83 -14.73
CA VAL A 204 -16.60 -52.63 -14.29
C VAL A 204 -17.36 -52.07 -15.49
N ALA A 205 -18.68 -51.94 -15.39
CA ALA A 205 -19.50 -51.31 -16.42
C ALA A 205 -19.75 -49.85 -16.06
N PHE A 206 -19.27 -48.93 -16.89
CA PHE A 206 -19.40 -47.50 -16.68
C PHE A 206 -19.72 -46.80 -18.00
N ARG A 207 -20.79 -45.97 -18.02
CA ARG A 207 -21.28 -45.25 -19.22
C ARG A 207 -21.37 -46.13 -20.47
N ASP A 208 -22.05 -47.27 -20.35
CA ASP A 208 -22.28 -48.26 -21.42
C ASP A 208 -21.02 -48.94 -21.99
N VAL A 209 -19.87 -48.80 -21.33
CA VAL A 209 -18.62 -49.46 -21.70
C VAL A 209 -18.11 -50.32 -20.55
N VAL A 210 -17.64 -51.52 -20.89
CA VAL A 210 -17.03 -52.45 -19.95
C VAL A 210 -15.52 -52.24 -19.93
N TYR A 211 -14.97 -52.12 -18.71
CA TYR A 211 -13.56 -51.96 -18.41
C TYR A 211 -13.09 -53.09 -17.49
N SER A 212 -11.82 -53.49 -17.62
CA SER A 212 -11.20 -54.40 -16.65
C SER A 212 -11.05 -53.70 -15.30
N LEU A 213 -11.39 -54.38 -14.21
CA LEU A 213 -11.22 -53.88 -12.84
C LEU A 213 -9.77 -53.45 -12.58
N ASP A 214 -8.80 -54.22 -13.08
CA ASP A 214 -7.37 -53.97 -12.89
C ASP A 214 -6.94 -52.69 -13.62
N ASP A 215 -7.42 -52.47 -14.84
CA ASP A 215 -7.11 -51.26 -15.61
C ASP A 215 -7.73 -50.01 -14.98
N VAL A 216 -8.95 -50.13 -14.42
CA VAL A 216 -9.63 -49.03 -13.72
C VAL A 216 -8.88 -48.69 -12.43
N LYS A 217 -8.44 -49.69 -11.66
CA LYS A 217 -7.65 -49.48 -10.44
C LYS A 217 -6.31 -48.81 -10.74
N ILE A 218 -5.59 -49.25 -11.78
CA ILE A 218 -4.34 -48.62 -12.23
C ILE A 218 -4.57 -47.17 -12.64
N ALA A 219 -5.65 -46.88 -13.38
CA ALA A 219 -5.98 -45.53 -13.80
C ALA A 219 -6.34 -44.62 -12.60
N LEU A 220 -7.14 -45.11 -11.64
CA LEU A 220 -7.49 -44.38 -10.42
C LEU A 220 -6.27 -44.17 -9.51
N ASP A 221 -5.38 -45.15 -9.40
CA ASP A 221 -4.15 -45.04 -8.61
C ASP A 221 -3.13 -44.12 -9.29
N GLY A 222 -3.04 -44.11 -10.62
CA GLY A 222 -2.20 -43.17 -11.37
C GLY A 222 -2.64 -41.72 -11.19
N VAL A 223 -3.96 -41.51 -11.19
CA VAL A 223 -4.58 -40.23 -10.85
C VAL A 223 -4.24 -39.85 -9.39
N ARG A 224 -4.39 -40.77 -8.43
CA ARG A 224 -3.98 -40.56 -7.02
C ARG A 224 -2.48 -40.28 -6.82
N GLN A 225 -1.59 -40.92 -7.57
CA GLN A 225 -0.14 -40.72 -7.44
C GLN A 225 0.34 -39.40 -8.06
N GLN A 226 -0.23 -39.01 -9.20
CA GLN A 226 -0.05 -37.64 -9.71
C GLN A 226 -0.52 -36.62 -8.66
N PHE A 227 -1.57 -36.94 -7.92
CA PHE A 227 -2.10 -36.08 -6.87
C PHE A 227 -1.28 -36.06 -5.59
N ASP A 228 -0.62 -37.15 -5.18
CA ASP A 228 0.30 -37.15 -4.02
C ASP A 228 1.62 -36.43 -4.33
N GLU A 229 2.07 -36.38 -5.59
CA GLU A 229 3.26 -35.61 -5.99
C GLU A 229 2.98 -34.10 -6.12
N ASP A 230 1.78 -33.70 -6.58
CA ASP A 230 1.33 -32.30 -6.60
C ASP A 230 0.75 -31.83 -5.24
N ALA A 231 0.35 -32.76 -4.37
CA ALA A 231 0.07 -32.53 -2.96
C ALA A 231 1.38 -32.63 -2.15
N GLN A 232 2.28 -31.67 -2.34
CA GLN A 232 3.09 -31.27 -1.18
C GLN A 232 2.12 -30.98 -0.04
N PRO A 233 2.36 -31.51 1.18
CA PRO A 233 1.42 -31.37 2.27
C PRO A 233 1.12 -29.88 2.44
N PHE A 234 -0.13 -29.52 2.14
CA PHE A 234 -0.68 -28.25 2.57
C PHE A 234 -0.55 -28.28 4.09
N GLU A 235 0.43 -27.55 4.65
CA GLU A 235 0.48 -27.31 6.08
C GLU A 235 -0.93 -26.86 6.47
N ARG A 236 -1.62 -27.67 7.28
CA ARG A 236 -2.90 -27.25 7.83
C ARG A 236 -2.62 -25.92 8.52
N PRO A 237 -3.48 -24.89 8.38
CA PRO A 237 -3.28 -23.61 9.04
C PRO A 237 -3.12 -23.71 10.56
N GLU A 238 -3.45 -24.87 11.15
CA GLU A 238 -3.29 -25.19 12.56
C GLU A 238 -1.85 -25.60 12.94
N ASP A 239 -1.02 -26.03 11.98
CA ASP A 239 0.38 -26.43 12.18
C ASP A 239 1.39 -25.31 11.85
N ALA A 240 0.90 -24.18 11.33
CA ALA A 240 1.71 -22.98 11.23
C ALA A 240 2.04 -22.50 12.67
N PRO A 241 3.31 -22.24 13.01
CA PRO A 241 3.64 -21.65 14.30
C PRO A 241 2.79 -20.39 14.45
N PRO A 242 2.12 -20.17 15.61
CA PRO A 242 1.24 -19.02 15.79
C PRO A 242 1.98 -17.79 15.32
N GLU A 243 1.45 -17.13 14.29
CA GLU A 243 2.02 -15.87 13.80
C GLU A 243 2.15 -14.98 15.03
N ARG A 244 3.39 -14.68 15.42
CA ARG A 244 3.68 -13.87 16.59
C ARG A 244 2.77 -12.67 16.57
N ASP A 245 2.13 -12.35 17.70
CA ASP A 245 1.36 -11.14 17.96
C ASP A 245 2.04 -9.93 17.30
N ARG A 246 1.68 -9.67 16.04
CA ARG A 246 2.35 -8.68 15.21
C ARG A 246 1.53 -7.43 15.32
N ASN A 247 2.09 -6.43 15.97
CA ASN A 247 1.48 -5.12 15.98
C ASN A 247 1.48 -4.58 14.54
N VAL A 248 0.31 -4.24 14.02
CA VAL A 248 0.07 -3.67 12.70
C VAL A 248 -0.70 -2.36 12.79
N LEU A 249 -0.60 -1.54 11.74
CA LEU A 249 -1.43 -0.34 11.59
C LEU A 249 -2.86 -0.75 11.31
N LEU A 250 -3.77 -0.60 12.27
CA LEU A 250 -5.19 -0.85 12.07
C LEU A 250 -5.74 0.14 11.05
N ILE A 251 -6.49 -0.35 10.06
CA ILE A 251 -7.04 0.46 8.98
C ILE A 251 -8.57 0.36 8.89
N ASP A 252 -9.19 1.32 8.21
CA ASP A 252 -10.53 1.16 7.64
C ASP A 252 -10.45 0.25 6.41
N ASP A 253 -10.89 -1.01 6.58
CA ASP A 253 -10.75 -2.06 5.57
C ASP A 253 -11.89 -2.09 4.54
N HIS A 254 -12.94 -1.30 4.78
CA HIS A 254 -14.18 -1.23 4.01
C HIS A 254 -14.88 -2.58 3.81
N ILE A 255 -14.70 -3.55 4.71
CA ILE A 255 -15.31 -4.88 4.56
C ILE A 255 -16.82 -4.81 4.80
N GLU A 256 -17.24 -4.15 5.89
CA GLU A 256 -18.66 -4.00 6.23
C GLU A 256 -19.32 -2.83 5.53
N ASP A 257 -18.71 -1.64 5.61
CA ASP A 257 -19.19 -0.42 4.98
C ASP A 257 -18.01 0.48 4.56
N ALA A 258 -18.21 1.29 3.52
CA ALA A 258 -17.23 2.26 3.06
C ALA A 258 -17.58 3.63 3.64
N ALA A 259 -17.17 3.86 4.89
CA ALA A 259 -17.39 5.12 5.58
C ALA A 259 -16.59 6.29 4.98
N SER A 260 -15.46 5.97 4.34
CA SER A 260 -14.48 6.97 3.88
C SER A 260 -14.27 6.86 2.37
N LYS A 261 -14.63 7.93 1.63
CA LYS A 261 -14.23 8.10 0.23
C LYS A 261 -13.06 9.06 0.19
N GLU A 262 -11.97 8.64 -0.44
CA GLU A 262 -10.82 9.53 -0.63
C GLU A 262 -11.24 10.70 -1.52
N ARG A 263 -11.01 11.93 -1.02
CA ARG A 263 -11.47 13.15 -1.72
C ARG A 263 -10.70 13.32 -3.01
N GLN A 264 -11.43 13.50 -4.12
CA GLN A 264 -10.84 13.91 -5.38
C GLN A 264 -10.31 15.34 -5.25
N ARG A 265 -8.99 15.49 -5.26
CA ARG A 265 -8.34 16.79 -5.27
C ARG A 265 -7.96 17.12 -6.70
N ARG A 266 -8.72 18.01 -7.36
CA ARG A 266 -8.37 18.46 -8.72
C ARG A 266 -6.93 18.94 -8.72
N ARG A 267 -6.14 18.44 -9.66
CA ARG A 267 -4.74 18.86 -9.82
C ARG A 267 -4.65 19.88 -10.96
N MET A 268 -3.59 20.67 -10.94
CA MET A 268 -3.31 21.65 -11.99
C MET A 268 -3.11 20.92 -13.31
N GLU A 269 -3.63 21.51 -14.38
CA GLU A 269 -3.43 20.98 -15.73
C GLU A 269 -1.96 21.09 -16.13
N LEU A 270 -1.33 19.94 -16.34
CA LEU A 270 0.03 19.84 -16.85
C LEU A 270 0.05 19.43 -18.34
N PRO A 271 1.19 19.63 -19.04
CA PRO A 271 1.35 19.17 -20.41
C PRO A 271 1.09 17.67 -20.54
N GLN A 272 0.09 17.29 -21.34
CA GLN A 272 -0.26 15.89 -21.61
C GLN A 272 0.60 15.23 -22.70
N LEU A 273 1.71 15.88 -23.06
CA LEU A 273 2.59 15.42 -24.13
C LEU A 273 3.53 14.34 -23.62
N PHE A 274 3.75 13.33 -24.46
CA PHE A 274 4.71 12.27 -24.16
C PHE A 274 6.12 12.87 -23.99
N PRO A 275 6.86 12.53 -22.91
CA PRO A 275 8.15 13.11 -22.58
C PRO A 275 9.28 12.52 -23.46
N SER A 276 9.26 12.83 -24.75
CA SER A 276 10.23 12.31 -25.73
C SER A 276 11.68 12.72 -25.45
N ASP A 277 11.90 13.74 -24.62
CA ASP A 277 13.19 14.18 -24.11
C ASP A 277 13.72 13.31 -22.96
N LEU A 278 12.83 12.68 -22.19
CA LEU A 278 13.19 11.80 -21.08
C LEU A 278 13.13 10.31 -21.44
N VAL A 279 12.45 9.97 -22.53
CA VAL A 279 12.19 8.58 -22.94
C VAL A 279 12.89 8.32 -24.27
N ARG A 280 13.87 7.43 -24.25
CA ARG A 280 14.70 7.06 -25.42
C ARG A 280 13.96 6.18 -26.42
N THR A 281 13.04 5.36 -25.94
CA THR A 281 12.33 4.40 -26.78
C THR A 281 11.10 5.04 -27.39
N THR A 282 10.97 4.95 -28.72
CA THR A 282 9.79 5.44 -29.43
C THR A 282 8.54 4.63 -29.03
N PRO A 283 7.52 5.26 -28.42
CA PRO A 283 6.34 4.54 -27.97
C PRO A 283 5.42 4.16 -29.13
N LYS A 284 4.80 2.98 -29.04
CA LYS A 284 3.68 2.58 -29.92
C LYS A 284 2.46 3.46 -29.65
N ARG A 285 1.53 3.52 -30.61
CA ARG A 285 0.32 4.35 -30.50
C ARG A 285 -0.49 4.07 -29.22
N HIS A 286 -0.76 2.80 -28.93
CA HIS A 286 -1.51 2.44 -27.72
C HIS A 286 -0.77 2.81 -26.42
N GLN A 287 0.57 2.82 -26.44
CA GLN A 287 1.38 3.24 -25.29
C GLN A 287 1.33 4.75 -25.07
N GLN A 288 1.23 5.54 -26.15
CA GLN A 288 0.99 6.99 -26.04
C GLN A 288 -0.41 7.28 -25.50
N GLU A 289 -1.41 6.51 -25.94
CA GLU A 289 -2.79 6.61 -25.44
C GLU A 289 -2.86 6.22 -23.95
N GLY A 290 -2.22 5.12 -23.54
CA GLY A 290 -2.13 4.69 -22.14
C GLY A 290 -1.38 5.69 -21.25
N PHE A 291 -0.27 6.25 -21.73
CA PHE A 291 0.43 7.35 -21.05
C PHE A 291 -0.48 8.57 -20.85
N LYS A 292 -1.17 9.01 -21.91
CA LYS A 292 -2.08 10.16 -21.83
C LYS A 292 -3.21 9.90 -20.85
N TRP A 293 -3.74 8.68 -20.82
CA TRP A 293 -4.77 8.28 -19.87
C TRP A 293 -4.28 8.36 -18.41
N LEU A 294 -3.05 7.90 -18.13
CA LEU A 294 -2.43 8.04 -16.81
C LEU A 294 -2.29 9.51 -16.40
N VAL A 295 -1.79 10.37 -17.31
CA VAL A 295 -1.65 11.82 -17.06
C VAL A 295 -3.01 12.48 -16.79
N MET A 296 -4.03 12.15 -17.58
CA MET A 296 -5.38 12.70 -17.41
C MET A 296 -6.00 12.25 -16.09
N GLY A 297 -5.92 10.96 -15.74
CA GLY A 297 -6.46 10.47 -14.47
C GLY A 297 -5.77 11.12 -13.27
N TRP A 298 -4.45 11.30 -13.35
CA TRP A 298 -3.72 12.06 -12.35
C TRP A 298 -4.18 13.53 -12.28
N ALA A 299 -4.33 14.22 -13.42
CA ALA A 299 -4.70 15.64 -13.49
C ALA A 299 -6.14 15.90 -13.00
N PHE A 300 -7.08 15.00 -13.32
CA PHE A 300 -8.46 15.08 -12.83
C PHE A 300 -8.61 14.85 -11.33
N GLY A 301 -7.54 14.43 -10.64
CA GLY A 301 -7.56 14.24 -9.19
C GLY A 301 -8.07 12.88 -8.75
N PHE A 302 -8.02 11.86 -9.62
CA PHE A 302 -8.28 10.50 -9.18
C PHE A 302 -7.21 10.06 -8.16
N PRO A 303 -7.60 9.32 -7.10
CA PRO A 303 -6.66 8.79 -6.12
C PRO A 303 -5.75 7.71 -6.71
N GLY A 304 -6.19 7.03 -7.76
CA GLY A 304 -5.39 6.05 -8.48
C GLY A 304 -6.04 5.52 -9.74
N LEU A 305 -5.26 4.79 -10.54
CA LEU A 305 -5.68 4.14 -11.77
C LEU A 305 -5.20 2.69 -11.85
N LEU A 306 -6.01 1.82 -12.45
CA LEU A 306 -5.66 0.42 -12.71
C LEU A 306 -5.41 0.23 -14.22
N LEU A 307 -4.15 0.06 -14.61
CA LEU A 307 -3.75 -0.28 -15.97
C LEU A 307 -3.79 -1.80 -16.16
N ALA A 308 -4.96 -2.28 -16.61
CA ALA A 308 -5.26 -3.70 -16.81
C ALA A 308 -5.08 -4.17 -18.27
N ASP A 309 -4.04 -3.69 -18.96
CA ASP A 309 -3.71 -4.11 -20.33
C ASP A 309 -3.20 -5.56 -20.37
N ASP A 310 -3.38 -6.24 -21.51
CA ASP A 310 -2.84 -7.59 -21.75
C ASP A 310 -1.32 -7.69 -21.50
N MET A 311 -0.88 -8.89 -21.14
CA MET A 311 0.55 -9.19 -20.95
C MET A 311 1.32 -8.95 -22.26
N GLY A 312 2.48 -8.28 -22.15
CA GLY A 312 3.33 -7.98 -23.31
C GLY A 312 3.01 -6.69 -24.07
N LEU A 313 1.96 -5.94 -23.71
CA LEU A 313 1.65 -4.64 -24.35
C LEU A 313 2.56 -3.47 -23.90
N GLY A 314 3.48 -3.72 -22.96
CA GLY A 314 4.47 -2.76 -22.49
C GLY A 314 3.97 -1.83 -21.38
N LYS A 315 3.18 -2.35 -20.43
CA LYS A 315 2.71 -1.63 -19.23
C LYS A 315 3.85 -0.96 -18.46
N THR A 316 4.96 -1.67 -18.26
CA THR A 316 6.16 -1.17 -17.59
C THR A 316 6.71 0.08 -18.26
N MET A 317 6.80 0.08 -19.59
CA MET A 317 7.26 1.23 -20.37
C MET A 317 6.32 2.44 -20.24
N GLN A 318 5.00 2.21 -20.31
CA GLN A 318 4.00 3.27 -20.12
C GLN A 318 4.11 3.88 -18.71
N ALA A 319 4.21 3.02 -17.69
CA ALA A 319 4.39 3.43 -16.30
C ALA A 319 5.69 4.23 -16.11
N LEU A 320 6.84 3.73 -16.57
CA LEU A 320 8.13 4.44 -16.48
C LEU A 320 8.07 5.81 -17.15
N SER A 321 7.42 5.90 -18.32
CA SER A 321 7.22 7.17 -19.03
C SER A 321 6.40 8.15 -18.19
N PHE A 322 5.34 7.68 -17.54
CA PHE A 322 4.54 8.48 -16.62
C PHE A 322 5.33 8.94 -15.39
N LEU A 323 6.10 8.05 -14.75
CA LEU A 323 6.91 8.38 -13.58
C LEU A 323 7.99 9.43 -13.91
N ALA A 324 8.65 9.30 -15.06
CA ALA A 324 9.65 10.26 -15.53
C ALA A 324 9.02 11.63 -15.82
N TRP A 325 7.88 11.65 -16.53
CA TRP A 325 7.10 12.86 -16.74
C TRP A 325 6.68 13.52 -15.42
N PHE A 326 6.18 12.73 -14.47
CA PHE A 326 5.73 13.23 -13.18
C PHE A 326 6.87 13.89 -12.40
N ARG A 327 8.04 13.24 -12.31
CA ARG A 327 9.22 13.79 -11.62
C ARG A 327 9.68 15.10 -12.27
N ALA A 328 9.76 15.16 -13.59
CA ALA A 328 10.19 16.37 -14.31
C ALA A 328 9.22 17.55 -14.13
N ASN A 329 7.92 17.28 -13.98
CA ASN A 329 6.92 18.32 -13.80
C ASN A 329 6.61 18.64 -12.33
N ARG A 330 7.14 17.88 -11.37
CA ARG A 330 6.80 17.96 -9.95
C ARG A 330 6.97 19.36 -9.35
N ALA A 331 8.02 20.09 -9.72
CA ALA A 331 8.24 21.46 -9.25
C ALA A 331 7.18 22.47 -9.74
N SER A 332 6.56 22.19 -10.90
CA SER A 332 5.44 22.97 -11.42
C SER A 332 4.13 22.57 -10.75
N VAL A 333 3.99 21.31 -10.32
CA VAL A 333 2.82 20.79 -9.59
C VAL A 333 2.74 21.34 -8.17
N THR A 334 3.87 21.43 -7.45
CA THR A 334 3.89 21.83 -6.04
C THR A 334 3.60 23.32 -5.81
N LYS A 335 3.60 24.15 -6.85
CA LYS A 335 3.33 25.59 -6.73
C LYS A 335 1.86 25.98 -6.46
N GLY A 336 0.91 25.05 -6.41
CA GLY A 336 -0.51 25.41 -6.25
C GLY A 336 -1.46 24.39 -5.62
N LEU A 337 -1.00 23.24 -5.11
CA LEU A 337 -1.89 22.15 -4.65
C LEU A 337 -1.58 21.61 -3.25
N GLY A 338 -0.75 22.31 -2.49
CA GLY A 338 -0.08 21.72 -1.34
C GLY A 338 0.98 20.71 -1.78
N ASP A 339 1.97 20.49 -0.92
CA ASP A 339 3.20 19.79 -1.27
C ASP A 339 2.91 18.32 -1.65
N ILE A 340 2.85 17.99 -2.95
CA ILE A 340 3.01 16.61 -3.44
C ILE A 340 4.49 16.27 -3.28
N SER A 341 4.84 15.95 -2.05
CA SER A 341 6.19 15.71 -1.57
C SER A 341 6.32 14.25 -1.13
N GLY A 342 7.15 13.48 -1.81
CA GLY A 342 7.51 12.13 -1.40
C GLY A 342 8.23 11.34 -2.49
N PRO A 343 8.95 10.28 -2.13
CA PRO A 343 9.51 9.33 -3.10
C PRO A 343 8.39 8.67 -3.94
N ILE A 344 8.79 8.10 -5.08
CA ILE A 344 7.98 7.14 -5.83
C ILE A 344 8.26 5.74 -5.27
N LEU A 345 7.24 4.96 -4.95
CA LEU A 345 7.40 3.56 -4.51
C LEU A 345 6.89 2.61 -5.58
N ILE A 346 7.70 1.63 -5.96
CA ILE A 346 7.29 0.52 -6.81
C ILE A 346 7.35 -0.77 -5.99
N VAL A 347 6.22 -1.46 -5.91
CA VAL A 347 6.05 -2.75 -5.26
C VAL A 347 5.84 -3.79 -6.34
N ALA A 348 6.76 -4.75 -6.47
CA ALA A 348 6.65 -5.80 -7.48
C ALA A 348 7.10 -7.16 -6.91
N PRO A 349 6.74 -8.28 -7.55
CA PRO A 349 7.33 -9.58 -7.23
C PRO A 349 8.86 -9.54 -7.31
N THR A 350 9.53 -10.28 -6.42
CA THR A 350 11.00 -10.31 -6.32
C THR A 350 11.69 -10.55 -7.66
N ALA A 351 11.13 -11.42 -8.50
CA ALA A 351 11.68 -11.74 -9.82
C ALA A 351 11.66 -10.56 -10.81
N LEU A 352 10.75 -9.60 -10.64
CA LEU A 352 10.54 -8.48 -11.57
C LEU A 352 11.33 -7.23 -11.19
N LEU A 353 11.80 -7.08 -9.95
CA LEU A 353 12.48 -5.85 -9.50
C LEU A 353 13.75 -5.52 -10.32
N ARG A 354 14.57 -6.54 -10.62
CA ARG A 354 15.74 -6.35 -11.50
C ARG A 354 15.34 -6.02 -12.93
N ASN A 355 14.20 -6.54 -13.38
CA ASN A 355 13.67 -6.18 -14.70
C ASN A 355 13.27 -4.71 -14.73
N TRP A 356 12.58 -4.21 -13.70
CA TRP A 356 12.23 -2.78 -13.59
C TRP A 356 13.45 -1.86 -13.70
N GLN A 357 14.56 -2.19 -13.04
CA GLN A 357 15.81 -1.43 -13.16
C GLN A 357 16.34 -1.44 -14.60
N LYS A 358 16.41 -2.63 -15.22
CA LYS A 358 16.87 -2.78 -16.59
C LYS A 358 15.99 -2.05 -17.60
N GLU A 359 14.67 -2.10 -17.43
CA GLU A 359 13.69 -1.41 -18.28
C GLU A 359 13.85 0.11 -18.12
N ALA A 360 14.06 0.63 -16.90
CA ALA A 360 14.35 2.04 -16.67
C ALA A 360 15.64 2.49 -17.37
N GLU A 361 16.72 1.71 -17.26
CA GLU A 361 18.00 1.98 -17.95
C GLU A 361 17.88 1.94 -19.48
N THR A 362 17.07 1.03 -20.00
CA THR A 362 16.86 0.83 -21.44
C THR A 362 16.01 1.93 -22.03
N HIS A 363 14.90 2.26 -21.37
CA HIS A 363 13.86 3.11 -21.94
C HIS A 363 14.01 4.59 -21.60
N LEU A 364 14.63 4.92 -20.48
CA LEU A 364 14.75 6.31 -20.02
C LEU A 364 16.14 6.88 -20.28
N VAL A 365 16.23 8.21 -20.33
CA VAL A 365 17.51 8.91 -20.26
C VAL A 365 18.14 8.74 -18.87
N ALA A 366 19.47 8.90 -18.80
CA ALA A 366 20.16 8.88 -17.52
C ALA A 366 19.57 9.95 -16.60
N ASP A 367 19.39 9.62 -15.32
CA ASP A 367 18.83 10.51 -14.30
C ASP A 367 17.35 10.93 -14.50
N ALA A 368 16.59 10.30 -15.40
CA ALA A 368 15.16 10.61 -15.56
C ALA A 368 14.36 10.36 -14.26
N LEU A 369 14.65 9.26 -13.55
CA LEU A 369 14.04 8.90 -12.27
C LEU A 369 14.93 9.15 -11.05
N GLY A 370 16.20 9.47 -11.24
CA GLY A 370 17.12 9.75 -10.14
C GLY A 370 17.64 8.50 -9.46
N ASP A 371 18.04 8.67 -8.21
CA ASP A 371 18.68 7.62 -7.43
C ASP A 371 17.66 6.57 -6.96
N CYS A 372 17.93 5.32 -7.34
CA CYS A 372 17.10 4.18 -6.96
C CYS A 372 17.49 3.64 -5.59
N LEU A 373 16.56 3.65 -4.64
CA LEU A 373 16.72 2.95 -3.36
C LEU A 373 16.19 1.53 -3.46
N GLU A 374 17.07 0.54 -3.31
CA GLU A 374 16.69 -0.87 -3.25
C GLU A 374 16.29 -1.27 -1.83
N ALA A 375 14.99 -1.24 -1.54
CA ALA A 375 14.40 -1.72 -0.30
C ALA A 375 14.02 -3.21 -0.39
N PHE A 376 14.93 -4.06 -0.88
CA PHE A 376 14.77 -5.50 -0.98
C PHE A 376 16.13 -6.22 -0.94
N GLY A 377 16.11 -7.53 -0.70
CA GLY A 377 17.31 -8.38 -0.78
C GLY A 377 18.51 -7.84 0.03
N PRO A 378 19.73 -7.80 -0.55
CA PRO A 378 20.90 -7.20 0.08
C PRO A 378 20.77 -5.69 0.35
N GLY A 379 20.00 -4.98 -0.48
CA GLY A 379 19.74 -3.55 -0.34
C GLY A 379 19.06 -3.18 0.97
N LEU A 380 18.19 -4.07 1.47
CA LEU A 380 17.52 -3.93 2.76
C LEU A 380 18.50 -3.74 3.92
N ARG A 381 19.70 -4.36 3.88
CA ARG A 381 20.71 -4.20 4.93
C ARG A 381 21.30 -2.79 4.99
N ARG A 382 21.32 -2.08 3.86
CA ARG A 382 21.85 -0.70 3.78
C ARG A 382 20.88 0.31 4.39
N ILE A 383 19.59 0.00 4.38
CA ILE A 383 18.53 0.85 4.94
C ILE A 383 18.10 0.41 6.33
N LYS A 384 18.78 -0.55 6.96
CA LYS A 384 18.52 -0.89 8.36
C LYS A 384 19.00 0.23 9.26
N ALA A 385 18.14 0.65 10.19
CA ALA A 385 18.50 1.57 11.25
C ALA A 385 19.64 0.98 12.11
N PRO A 386 20.58 1.80 12.60
CA PRO A 386 21.71 1.33 13.40
C PRO A 386 21.24 0.60 14.67
N ALA A 387 21.91 -0.52 14.99
CA ALA A 387 21.58 -1.35 16.14
C ALA A 387 21.77 -0.58 17.46
N GLY A 388 20.75 -0.59 18.32
CA GLY A 388 20.78 0.05 19.65
C GLY A 388 19.64 1.04 19.95
N SER A 389 18.69 1.23 19.03
CA SER A 389 17.58 2.20 19.20
C SER A 389 16.40 1.70 20.06
N GLY A 390 16.42 0.46 20.58
CA GLY A 390 15.28 -0.12 21.30
C GLY A 390 14.02 -0.33 20.43
N VAL A 391 14.19 -0.24 19.10
CA VAL A 391 13.12 -0.27 18.11
C VAL A 391 12.77 -1.74 17.79
N SER A 392 11.48 -2.05 17.73
CA SER A 392 10.98 -3.39 17.32
C SER A 392 11.59 -3.80 15.97
N LEU A 393 11.77 -5.11 15.75
CA LEU A 393 12.24 -5.65 14.46
C LEU A 393 11.41 -5.15 13.26
N ASP A 394 10.13 -4.86 13.49
CA ASP A 394 9.18 -4.34 12.48
C ASP A 394 9.38 -2.85 12.12
N ASP A 395 10.14 -2.10 12.93
CA ASP A 395 10.41 -0.67 12.77
C ASP A 395 11.89 -0.39 12.40
N ALA A 396 12.65 -1.43 12.06
CA ALA A 396 14.10 -1.38 11.95
C ALA A 396 14.64 -0.76 10.65
N LEU A 397 13.83 -0.07 9.86
CA LEU A 397 14.29 0.63 8.65
C LEU A 397 14.49 2.12 8.92
N ASP A 398 15.49 2.68 8.25
CA ASP A 398 15.77 4.11 8.24
C ASP A 398 14.73 4.84 7.37
N ILE A 399 13.67 5.31 8.02
CA ILE A 399 12.57 6.06 7.40
C ILE A 399 13.09 7.28 6.62
N GLU A 400 14.16 7.91 7.10
CA GLU A 400 14.68 9.12 6.48
C GLU A 400 15.39 8.80 5.17
N ALA A 401 16.15 7.70 5.11
CA ALA A 401 16.72 7.22 3.85
C ALA A 401 15.62 6.90 2.81
N ILE A 402 14.46 6.42 3.26
CA ILE A 402 13.29 6.17 2.41
C ILE A 402 12.69 7.51 1.93
N ARG A 403 12.54 8.51 2.81
CA ARG A 403 11.97 9.84 2.48
C ARG A 403 12.83 10.65 1.50
N GLU A 404 14.15 10.53 1.59
CA GLU A 404 15.10 11.27 0.75
C GLU A 404 15.33 10.63 -0.62
N ALA A 405 14.86 9.40 -0.86
CA ALA A 405 15.00 8.74 -2.15
C ALA A 405 14.15 9.40 -3.25
N ASP A 406 14.60 9.33 -4.50
CA ASP A 406 13.77 9.72 -5.64
C ASP A 406 12.71 8.64 -5.91
N TRP A 407 13.15 7.39 -6.00
CA TRP A 407 12.28 6.24 -6.20
C TRP A 407 12.81 4.99 -5.50
N ILE A 408 11.90 4.10 -5.16
CA ILE A 408 12.15 2.96 -4.28
C ILE A 408 11.58 1.70 -4.91
N LEU A 409 12.38 0.64 -4.90
CA LEU A 409 11.95 -0.70 -5.30
C LEU A 409 11.80 -1.57 -4.05
N THR A 410 10.67 -2.25 -3.91
CA THR A 410 10.45 -3.21 -2.82
C THR A 410 9.56 -4.37 -3.24
N THR A 411 9.52 -5.42 -2.42
CA THR A 411 8.64 -6.58 -2.65
C THR A 411 7.39 -6.50 -1.78
N TYR A 412 6.34 -7.24 -2.13
CA TYR A 412 5.13 -7.36 -1.31
C TYR A 412 5.45 -7.87 0.10
N GLU A 413 6.37 -8.85 0.22
CA GLU A 413 6.77 -9.40 1.51
C GLU A 413 7.56 -8.39 2.34
N THR A 414 8.42 -7.60 1.69
CA THR A 414 9.18 -6.55 2.40
C THR A 414 8.25 -5.44 2.85
N LEU A 415 7.29 -5.04 2.02
CA LEU A 415 6.24 -4.10 2.39
C LEU A 415 5.43 -4.63 3.58
N ALA A 416 4.97 -5.89 3.55
CA ALA A 416 4.23 -6.49 4.67
C ALA A 416 5.06 -6.51 5.95
N ASN A 417 6.35 -6.81 5.83
CA ASN A 417 7.23 -6.90 6.98
C ASN A 417 7.54 -5.54 7.65
N TYR A 418 7.55 -4.47 6.87
CA TYR A 418 7.91 -3.13 7.33
C TYR A 418 6.79 -2.11 7.09
N HIS A 419 5.54 -2.56 7.02
CA HIS A 419 4.38 -1.72 6.68
C HIS A 419 4.21 -0.53 7.63
N ARG A 420 4.65 -0.66 8.90
CA ARG A 420 4.66 0.42 9.89
C ARG A 420 5.63 1.55 9.53
N VAL A 421 6.77 1.20 8.92
CA VAL A 421 7.76 2.16 8.41
C VAL A 421 7.23 2.78 7.12
N PHE A 422 6.85 1.96 6.15
CA PHE A 422 6.37 2.44 4.86
C PHE A 422 5.10 3.30 5.00
N GLY A 423 4.16 2.94 5.88
CA GLY A 423 2.94 3.71 6.12
C GLY A 423 3.17 5.11 6.71
N ARG A 424 4.36 5.40 7.24
CA ARG A 424 4.77 6.73 7.77
C ARG A 424 5.40 7.64 6.72
N VAL A 425 5.67 7.09 5.54
CA VAL A 425 6.22 7.84 4.42
C VAL A 425 5.06 8.20 3.51
N ARG A 426 4.89 9.50 3.27
CA ARG A 426 3.98 9.99 2.24
C ARG A 426 4.66 9.80 0.90
N PHE A 427 4.10 8.94 0.06
CA PHE A 427 4.57 8.68 -1.29
C PHE A 427 3.85 9.58 -2.27
N SER A 428 4.58 10.14 -3.23
CA SER A 428 3.95 10.92 -4.30
C SER A 428 3.21 10.00 -5.28
N ILE A 429 3.80 8.85 -5.58
CA ILE A 429 3.19 7.77 -6.36
C ILE A 429 3.54 6.43 -5.71
N VAL A 430 2.55 5.54 -5.58
CA VAL A 430 2.79 4.12 -5.33
C VAL A 430 2.33 3.31 -6.54
N LEU A 431 3.23 2.56 -7.13
CA LEU A 431 2.95 1.63 -8.23
C LEU A 431 3.01 0.18 -7.72
N PHE A 432 1.96 -0.58 -7.97
CA PHE A 432 1.91 -2.03 -7.72
C PHE A 432 1.99 -2.77 -9.04
N ASP A 433 3.04 -3.55 -9.24
CA ASP A 433 3.15 -4.47 -10.35
C ASP A 433 2.65 -5.86 -9.97
N GLU A 434 2.01 -6.54 -10.91
CA GLU A 434 1.23 -7.77 -10.67
C GLU A 434 0.26 -7.61 -9.48
N MET A 435 -0.58 -6.57 -9.54
CA MET A 435 -1.46 -6.14 -8.43
C MET A 435 -2.46 -7.21 -7.98
N GLN A 436 -2.69 -8.27 -8.76
CA GLN A 436 -3.41 -9.47 -8.31
C GLN A 436 -2.80 -10.12 -7.03
N LYS A 437 -1.55 -9.81 -6.68
CA LYS A 437 -0.93 -10.22 -5.41
C LYS A 437 -1.67 -9.70 -4.17
N ILE A 438 -2.52 -8.68 -4.31
CA ILE A 438 -3.36 -8.12 -3.23
C ILE A 438 -4.86 -8.34 -3.48
N LYS A 439 -5.24 -9.42 -4.16
CA LYS A 439 -6.65 -9.77 -4.44
C LYS A 439 -7.46 -10.23 -3.22
N ALA A 440 -6.79 -10.67 -2.15
CA ALA A 440 -7.44 -11.29 -1.00
C ALA A 440 -7.46 -10.36 0.23
N PRO A 441 -8.65 -9.96 0.73
CA PRO A 441 -8.78 -9.00 1.84
C PRO A 441 -8.29 -9.53 3.20
N ASP A 442 -8.18 -10.85 3.37
CA ASP A 442 -7.78 -11.50 4.62
C ASP A 442 -6.26 -11.76 4.73
N THR A 443 -5.45 -11.14 3.85
CA THR A 443 -4.00 -11.34 3.82
C THR A 443 -3.23 -10.12 4.33
N ILE A 444 -2.10 -10.38 4.98
CA ILE A 444 -1.21 -9.32 5.49
C ILE A 444 -0.65 -8.44 4.37
N ASN A 445 -0.43 -8.98 3.17
CA ASN A 445 0.05 -8.23 2.01
C ASN A 445 -0.97 -7.17 1.57
N THR A 446 -2.25 -7.55 1.48
CA THR A 446 -3.33 -6.61 1.16
C THR A 446 -3.48 -5.57 2.26
N HIS A 447 -3.46 -6.00 3.52
CA HIS A 447 -3.52 -5.09 4.65
C HIS A 447 -2.39 -4.05 4.57
N ALA A 448 -1.13 -4.49 4.46
CA ALA A 448 0.05 -3.65 4.34
C ALA A 448 0.02 -2.72 3.11
N ALA A 449 -0.50 -3.19 1.97
CA ALA A 449 -0.67 -2.34 0.81
C ALA A 449 -1.65 -1.18 1.09
N LYS A 450 -2.76 -1.46 1.80
CA LYS A 450 -3.78 -0.47 2.18
C LYS A 450 -3.33 0.48 3.29
N THR A 451 -2.26 0.19 4.05
CA THR A 451 -1.71 1.11 5.05
C THR A 451 -0.87 2.25 4.46
N LEU A 452 -0.48 2.16 3.19
CA LEU A 452 0.41 3.13 2.54
C LEU A 452 -0.24 4.50 2.36
N ASN A 453 0.48 5.54 2.77
CA ASN A 453 0.12 6.93 2.56
C ASN A 453 0.61 7.39 1.17
N ALA A 454 -0.29 7.48 0.19
CA ALA A 454 0.06 7.74 -1.20
C ALA A 454 -0.84 8.82 -1.81
N ASP A 455 -0.25 9.81 -2.49
CA ASP A 455 -1.03 10.83 -3.21
C ASP A 455 -1.67 10.27 -4.48
N PHE A 456 -0.99 9.33 -5.16
CA PHE A 456 -1.51 8.67 -6.36
C PHE A 456 -1.10 7.19 -6.43
N VAL A 457 -2.02 6.30 -6.78
CA VAL A 457 -1.78 4.86 -6.87
C VAL A 457 -1.92 4.37 -8.31
N ILE A 458 -0.96 3.58 -8.78
CA ILE A 458 -1.04 2.90 -10.08
C ILE A 458 -1.01 1.40 -9.84
N GLY A 459 -2.04 0.70 -10.30
CA GLY A 459 -2.04 -0.75 -10.38
C GLY A 459 -1.68 -1.22 -11.78
N LEU A 460 -0.74 -2.15 -11.91
CA LEU A 460 -0.47 -2.88 -13.15
C LEU A 460 -0.86 -4.33 -12.96
N THR A 461 -1.66 -4.86 -13.88
CA THR A 461 -2.00 -6.30 -13.91
C THR A 461 -2.45 -6.68 -15.31
N GLY A 462 -2.26 -7.94 -15.70
CA GLY A 462 -2.93 -8.48 -16.90
C GLY A 462 -4.27 -9.14 -16.59
N THR A 463 -4.52 -9.47 -15.32
CA THR A 463 -5.63 -10.33 -14.89
C THR A 463 -6.19 -9.78 -13.57
N PRO A 464 -6.93 -8.66 -13.59
CA PRO A 464 -7.49 -8.05 -12.37
C PRO A 464 -8.57 -8.91 -11.70
N ILE A 465 -9.15 -9.86 -12.45
CA ILE A 465 -10.08 -10.87 -11.96
C ILE A 465 -9.43 -12.21 -12.27
N GLU A 466 -9.11 -13.00 -11.24
CA GLU A 466 -8.58 -14.36 -11.44
C GLU A 466 -9.65 -15.41 -11.14
N ASN A 467 -10.19 -15.37 -9.92
CA ASN A 467 -11.11 -16.39 -9.46
C ASN A 467 -12.51 -15.82 -9.27
N ARG A 468 -12.61 -14.57 -8.81
CA ARG A 468 -13.87 -14.00 -8.36
C ARG A 468 -13.92 -12.49 -8.57
N ILE A 469 -15.14 -11.96 -8.71
CA ILE A 469 -15.35 -10.51 -8.84
C ILE A 469 -14.90 -9.72 -7.60
N GLU A 470 -14.85 -10.35 -6.43
CA GLU A 470 -14.32 -9.73 -5.21
C GLU A 470 -12.80 -9.49 -5.26
N ASP A 471 -12.07 -10.19 -6.13
CA ASP A 471 -10.64 -9.91 -6.41
C ASP A 471 -10.50 -8.47 -6.93
N LEU A 472 -11.36 -8.08 -7.89
CA LEU A 472 -11.42 -6.74 -8.44
C LEU A 472 -11.81 -5.71 -7.36
N TRP A 473 -12.76 -6.05 -6.49
CA TRP A 473 -13.11 -5.16 -5.38
C TRP A 473 -11.90 -4.86 -4.51
N CYS A 474 -11.13 -5.89 -4.15
CA CYS A 474 -10.00 -5.76 -3.26
C CYS A 474 -8.89 -4.89 -3.88
N ILE A 475 -8.60 -5.11 -5.16
CA ILE A 475 -7.66 -4.30 -5.96
C ILE A 475 -8.14 -2.85 -6.04
N MET A 476 -9.40 -2.64 -6.42
CA MET A 476 -9.98 -1.30 -6.57
C MET A 476 -10.09 -0.55 -5.25
N ASP A 477 -10.35 -1.24 -4.13
CA ASP A 477 -10.35 -0.60 -2.82
C ASP A 477 -8.93 -0.15 -2.41
N ARG A 478 -7.87 -0.74 -2.97
CA ARG A 478 -6.52 -0.16 -2.84
C ARG A 478 -6.29 1.00 -3.81
N VAL A 479 -6.67 0.86 -5.08
CA VAL A 479 -6.42 1.89 -6.11
C VAL A 479 -7.23 3.17 -5.86
N SER A 480 -8.51 3.02 -5.54
CA SER A 480 -9.47 4.09 -5.31
C SER A 480 -10.39 3.71 -4.14
N PRO A 481 -9.93 3.98 -2.90
CA PRO A 481 -10.66 3.72 -1.66
C PRO A 481 -12.15 4.06 -1.67
N GLY A 482 -13.00 3.06 -1.39
CA GLY A 482 -14.44 3.25 -1.25
C GLY A 482 -15.22 3.50 -2.56
N PHE A 483 -14.55 3.45 -3.72
CA PHE A 483 -15.19 3.66 -5.03
C PHE A 483 -16.30 2.64 -5.32
N LEU A 484 -16.07 1.38 -4.97
CA LEU A 484 -17.02 0.27 -5.13
C LEU A 484 -17.91 0.04 -3.89
N GLY A 485 -17.82 0.90 -2.86
CA GLY A 485 -18.53 0.70 -1.59
C GLY A 485 -17.94 -0.44 -0.75
N GLY A 486 -18.67 -0.87 0.27
CA GLY A 486 -18.22 -1.95 1.15
C GLY A 486 -18.25 -3.34 0.49
N LEU A 487 -17.31 -4.22 0.85
CA LEU A 487 -17.17 -5.57 0.24
C LEU A 487 -18.45 -6.39 0.36
N LYS A 488 -19.12 -6.35 1.52
CA LYS A 488 -20.34 -7.13 1.76
C LYS A 488 -21.49 -6.71 0.85
N ALA A 489 -21.67 -5.42 0.63
CA ALA A 489 -22.66 -4.89 -0.29
C ALA A 489 -22.31 -5.23 -1.74
N PHE A 490 -21.03 -5.10 -2.11
CA PHE A 490 -20.52 -5.43 -3.44
C PHE A 490 -20.71 -6.91 -3.80
N SER A 491 -20.28 -7.82 -2.91
CA SER A 491 -20.43 -9.27 -3.10
C SER A 491 -21.91 -9.68 -3.22
N LYS A 492 -22.80 -9.06 -2.45
CA LYS A 492 -24.25 -9.28 -2.57
C LYS A 492 -24.82 -8.80 -3.90
N ALA A 493 -24.40 -7.63 -4.38
CA ALA A 493 -24.89 -7.03 -5.61
C ALA A 493 -24.42 -7.76 -6.88
N HIS A 494 -23.25 -8.41 -6.81
CA HIS A 494 -22.65 -9.13 -7.94
C HIS A 494 -22.61 -10.65 -7.73
N CYS A 495 -23.42 -11.15 -6.80
CA CYS A 495 -23.56 -12.59 -6.56
C CYS A 495 -24.16 -13.27 -7.80
N GLY A 496 -23.51 -14.33 -8.28
CA GLY A 496 -23.99 -15.11 -9.43
C GLY A 496 -23.69 -14.52 -10.81
N GLU A 497 -22.89 -13.46 -10.90
CA GLU A 497 -22.40 -12.90 -12.18
C GLU A 497 -23.52 -12.48 -13.15
N ASP A 498 -24.59 -11.88 -12.61
CA ASP A 498 -25.69 -11.33 -13.40
C ASP A 498 -25.17 -10.35 -14.48
N PRO A 499 -25.44 -10.60 -15.78
CA PRO A 499 -24.96 -9.78 -16.88
C PRO A 499 -25.33 -8.29 -16.78
N GLU A 500 -26.51 -7.94 -16.24
CA GLU A 500 -26.90 -6.53 -16.07
C GLU A 500 -26.09 -5.84 -14.97
N ALA A 501 -25.85 -6.55 -13.86
CA ALA A 501 -25.01 -6.07 -12.78
C ALA A 501 -23.55 -5.90 -13.24
N LEU A 502 -23.03 -6.83 -14.05
CA LEU A 502 -21.69 -6.76 -14.63
C LEU A 502 -21.55 -5.61 -15.64
N LYS A 503 -22.58 -5.36 -16.46
CA LYS A 503 -22.60 -4.21 -17.37
C LYS A 503 -22.60 -2.90 -16.60
N THR A 504 -23.42 -2.79 -15.56
CA THR A 504 -23.46 -1.60 -14.69
C THR A 504 -22.12 -1.37 -14.00
N LEU A 505 -21.46 -2.44 -13.55
CA LEU A 505 -20.11 -2.36 -12.99
C LEU A 505 -19.09 -1.88 -14.03
N LYS A 506 -19.15 -2.41 -15.25
CA LYS A 506 -18.28 -2.00 -16.35
C LYS A 506 -18.47 -0.52 -16.73
N ASP A 507 -19.70 -0.03 -16.76
CA ASP A 507 -19.98 1.38 -17.08
C ASP A 507 -19.54 2.33 -15.96
N LYS A 508 -19.43 1.82 -14.73
CA LYS A 508 -18.95 2.57 -13.56
C LYS A 508 -17.42 2.65 -13.51
N LEU A 509 -16.71 1.59 -13.89
CA LEU A 509 -15.25 1.53 -13.96
C LEU A 509 -14.72 2.36 -15.13
#